data_AF-A0A061AQ66-F1
#
_entry.id   AF-A0A061AQ66-F1
#
_cell.length_a   1.000
_cell.length_b   1.000
_cell.length_c   1.000
_cell.angle_alpha   90.00
_cell.angle_beta   90.00
_cell.angle_gamma   90.00
#
_symmetry.space_group_name_H-M   'P 1'
#
loop_
_entity.id
_entity.type
_entity.pdbx_description
1 polymer ?
#
loop_
_entity_poly.entity_id
_entity_poly.type
_entity_poly.pdbx_seq_one_letter_code
_entity_poly.pdbx_strand_id
1 'polypeptide(L)'
;MIRLLSQHRFPLAIVGAALILLVLSALALRSSFDSPDAHNALWAPGSVGLVYGSNGRTNEGREAFAQTSSKGWEEDVADSLKHGDVIMPKLGNATAKAELGRASWKLLHTMAARFPEKPTENERDTFKSFLYLFSRLYPCGECAAEFQQLLKKHPPQTSSRGSASLYLCHLHNLVNLRLGKPEFDCGVNLRDVYDCGCADDEDEEGRVGGKRREEKEEGRNVIAATPQGERRDPDTGLELVGG
;
A
#
# COMPACT_ATOMS: atom_id res chain seq x y z
N MET A 1 -64.12 -29.00 -26.09
CA MET A 1 -63.77 -27.93 -25.13
C MET A 1 -62.26 -27.83 -25.05
N ILE A 2 -61.64 -27.02 -25.90
CA ILE A 2 -60.19 -26.74 -25.90
C ILE A 2 -60.07 -25.23 -25.77
N ARG A 3 -59.54 -24.76 -24.63
CA ARG A 3 -58.85 -23.47 -24.44
C ARG A 3 -58.65 -23.28 -22.93
N LEU A 4 -57.42 -23.45 -22.45
CA LEU A 4 -56.88 -22.79 -21.25
C LEU A 4 -55.42 -23.20 -21.02
N LEU A 5 -54.53 -22.93 -21.99
CA LEU A 5 -53.08 -22.85 -21.75
C LEU A 5 -52.47 -21.83 -22.72
N SER A 6 -52.81 -20.56 -22.54
CA SER A 6 -52.07 -19.47 -23.15
C SER A 6 -52.20 -18.26 -22.25
N GLN A 7 -51.22 -18.08 -21.35
CA GLN A 7 -50.79 -16.79 -20.84
C GLN A 7 -49.54 -16.99 -19.97
N HIS A 8 -48.64 -16.01 -19.98
CA HIS A 8 -47.27 -16.02 -19.42
C HIS A 8 -46.15 -16.47 -20.37
N ARG A 9 -46.21 -16.07 -21.64
CA ARG A 9 -44.98 -15.65 -22.31
C ARG A 9 -44.65 -14.26 -21.80
N PHE A 10 -43.84 -14.17 -20.74
CA PHE A 10 -43.21 -12.91 -20.40
C PHE A 10 -42.37 -12.50 -21.62
N PRO A 11 -42.62 -11.32 -22.22
CA PRO A 11 -41.90 -10.93 -23.42
C PRO A 11 -40.41 -10.87 -23.07
N LEU A 12 -39.56 -11.53 -23.85
CA LEU A 12 -38.10 -11.53 -23.68
C LEU A 12 -37.55 -10.11 -23.49
N ALA A 13 -38.21 -9.11 -24.08
CA ALA A 13 -37.91 -7.70 -23.90
C ALA A 13 -37.94 -7.22 -22.43
N ILE A 14 -38.89 -7.70 -21.61
CA ILE A 14 -38.97 -7.33 -20.19
C ILE A 14 -37.84 -7.96 -19.38
N VAL A 15 -37.50 -9.21 -19.65
CA VAL A 15 -36.37 -9.90 -18.99
C VAL A 15 -35.04 -9.24 -19.38
N GLY A 16 -34.88 -8.90 -20.66
CA GLY A 16 -33.71 -8.17 -21.16
C GLY A 16 -33.58 -6.78 -20.53
N ALA A 17 -34.67 -6.01 -20.45
CA ALA A 17 -34.67 -4.69 -19.80
C ALA A 17 -34.35 -4.77 -18.30
N ALA A 18 -34.87 -5.76 -17.59
CA ALA A 18 -34.58 -5.96 -16.17
C ALA A 18 -33.10 -6.34 -15.91
N LEU A 19 -32.50 -7.18 -16.76
CA LEU A 19 -31.08 -7.51 -16.68
C LEU A 19 -30.20 -6.30 -16.99
N ILE A 20 -30.56 -5.50 -17.99
CA ILE A 20 -29.84 -4.25 -18.30
C ILE A 20 -29.93 -3.27 -17.13
N LEU A 21 -31.10 -3.10 -16.52
CA LEU A 21 -31.26 -2.27 -15.32
C LEU A 21 -30.47 -2.80 -14.11
N LEU A 22 -30.39 -4.12 -13.92
CA LEU A 22 -29.56 -4.73 -12.88
C LEU A 22 -28.06 -4.53 -13.14
N VAL A 23 -27.61 -4.64 -14.39
CA VAL A 23 -26.22 -4.38 -14.76
C VAL A 23 -25.90 -2.88 -14.65
N LEU A 24 -26.79 -2.00 -15.10
CA LEU A 24 -26.63 -0.55 -14.97
C LEU A 24 -26.68 -0.10 -13.52
N SER A 25 -27.53 -0.69 -12.67
CA SER A 25 -27.54 -0.40 -11.23
C SER A 25 -26.31 -0.99 -10.53
N ALA A 26 -25.81 -2.16 -10.93
CA ALA A 26 -24.56 -2.70 -10.42
C ALA A 26 -23.35 -1.86 -10.85
N LEU A 27 -23.32 -1.36 -12.08
CA LEU A 27 -22.30 -0.43 -12.58
C LEU A 27 -22.41 0.94 -11.92
N ALA A 28 -23.63 1.44 -11.71
CA ALA A 28 -23.89 2.69 -11.00
C ALA A 28 -23.54 2.59 -9.51
N LEU A 29 -23.79 1.43 -8.87
CA LEU A 29 -23.32 1.17 -7.50
C LEU A 29 -21.79 1.08 -7.46
N ARG A 30 -21.16 0.49 -8.48
CA ARG A 30 -19.70 0.45 -8.62
C ARG A 30 -19.09 1.84 -8.85
N SER A 31 -19.79 2.73 -9.57
CA SER A 31 -19.39 4.14 -9.74
C SER A 31 -19.82 5.04 -8.57
N SER A 32 -20.79 4.63 -7.76
CA SER A 32 -21.23 5.37 -6.56
C SER A 32 -20.35 5.12 -5.34
N PHE A 33 -19.45 4.13 -5.40
CA PHE A 33 -18.32 4.01 -4.46
C PHE A 33 -17.17 4.97 -4.79
N ASP A 34 -17.31 5.78 -5.85
CA ASP A 34 -16.29 6.70 -6.34
C ASP A 34 -16.76 8.15 -6.20
N SER A 35 -16.67 8.68 -4.99
CA SER A 35 -16.01 9.97 -4.81
C SER A 35 -15.64 10.15 -3.34
N PRO A 36 -14.42 9.72 -2.95
CA PRO A 36 -13.74 10.19 -1.74
C PRO A 36 -13.53 11.72 -1.71
N ASP A 37 -13.92 12.45 -2.77
CA ASP A 37 -13.47 13.80 -3.03
C ASP A 37 -14.26 14.87 -2.30
N ALA A 38 -15.46 14.59 -1.77
CA ALA A 38 -16.23 15.64 -1.09
C ALA A 38 -15.55 16.14 0.21
N HIS A 39 -14.90 15.26 0.97
CA HIS A 39 -14.12 15.65 2.17
C HIS A 39 -12.71 16.14 1.80
N ASN A 40 -12.10 15.57 0.76
CA ASN A 40 -10.81 16.03 0.28
C ASN A 40 -10.91 17.38 -0.44
N ALA A 41 -12.05 17.76 -1.02
CA ALA A 41 -12.23 19.02 -1.76
C ALA A 41 -11.92 20.28 -0.94
N LEU A 42 -12.09 20.23 0.39
CA LEU A 42 -11.68 21.33 1.29
C LEU A 42 -10.15 21.47 1.43
N TRP A 43 -9.39 20.42 1.06
CA TRP A 43 -7.93 20.33 1.16
C TRP A 43 -7.24 20.01 -0.18
N ALA A 44 -7.96 19.86 -1.30
CA ALA A 44 -7.48 19.18 -2.51
C ALA A 44 -7.26 20.03 -3.78
N PRO A 45 -7.36 21.37 -3.77
CA PRO A 45 -6.52 22.12 -4.71
C PRO A 45 -5.90 23.36 -4.06
N GLY A 46 -4.62 23.26 -3.70
CA GLY A 46 -3.78 24.41 -3.33
C GLY A 46 -3.07 24.31 -1.99
N SER A 47 -3.55 23.54 -1.01
CA SER A 47 -2.95 23.47 0.33
C SER A 47 -1.87 22.39 0.50
N VAL A 48 -1.86 21.36 -0.35
CA VAL A 48 -0.82 20.31 -0.31
C VAL A 48 0.52 20.82 -0.86
N GLY A 49 0.52 21.81 -1.75
CA GLY A 49 1.71 22.38 -2.38
C GLY A 49 2.36 23.58 -1.66
N LEU A 50 1.73 24.10 -0.60
CA LEU A 50 2.10 25.40 0.01
C LEU A 50 2.95 25.29 1.28
N VAL A 51 3.31 24.08 1.72
CA VAL A 51 4.21 23.88 2.87
C VAL A 51 5.68 24.13 2.49
N TYR A 52 6.01 24.15 1.20
CA TYR A 52 7.35 24.51 0.70
C TYR A 52 7.43 25.97 0.25
N GLY A 53 7.06 26.89 1.14
CA GLY A 53 7.53 28.27 1.08
C GLY A 53 8.95 28.34 1.65
N SER A 54 9.96 28.21 0.80
CA SER A 54 11.36 28.48 1.15
C SER A 54 11.52 29.95 1.54
N ASN A 55 11.40 30.26 2.84
CA ASN A 55 11.89 31.51 3.41
C ASN A 55 12.72 31.22 4.66
N GLY A 56 14.04 31.31 4.50
CA GLY A 56 15.00 31.64 5.56
C GLY A 56 15.26 30.58 6.63
N ARG A 57 16.12 29.59 6.33
CA ARG A 57 16.93 28.95 7.38
C ARG A 57 18.26 29.69 7.46
N THR A 58 18.40 30.60 8.41
CA THR A 58 19.72 30.98 8.90
C THR A 58 20.30 29.81 9.70
N ASN A 59 21.62 29.66 9.66
CA ASN A 59 22.33 28.52 10.25
C ASN A 59 22.39 28.57 11.79
N GLU A 60 21.71 29.53 12.44
CA GLU A 60 21.80 29.79 13.88
C GLU A 60 20.91 28.86 14.72
N GLY A 61 19.92 28.17 14.13
CA GLY A 61 19.04 27.24 14.85
C GLY A 61 19.61 25.83 15.03
N ARG A 62 20.69 25.47 14.33
CA ARG A 62 21.25 24.11 14.35
C ARG A 62 22.26 23.88 15.49
N GLU A 63 22.76 24.96 16.10
CA GLU A 63 23.73 24.87 17.20
C GLU A 63 23.07 24.79 18.59
N ALA A 64 21.79 25.13 18.73
CA ALA A 64 21.11 25.14 20.03
C ALA A 64 20.58 23.76 20.50
N PHE A 65 20.51 22.76 19.61
CA PHE A 65 20.03 21.40 19.98
C PHE A 65 21.17 20.36 20.06
N ALA A 66 22.39 20.72 19.67
CA ALA A 66 23.52 19.79 19.64
C ALA A 66 24.23 19.61 21.00
N GLN A 67 23.78 20.29 22.07
CA GLN A 67 24.49 20.32 23.36
C GLN A 67 23.91 19.46 24.47
N THR A 68 22.81 18.72 24.27
CA THR A 68 22.34 17.73 25.26
C THR A 68 22.48 16.33 24.69
N SER A 69 23.73 15.89 24.53
CA SER A 69 24.04 14.50 24.18
C SER A 69 23.80 13.62 25.41
N SER A 70 22.64 12.96 25.47
CA SER A 70 22.37 11.90 26.44
C SER A 70 22.55 10.54 25.75
N LYS A 71 23.81 10.10 25.60
CA LYS A 71 24.21 8.86 24.87
C LYS A 71 23.78 7.54 25.53
N GLY A 72 22.58 7.47 26.09
CA GLY A 72 22.06 6.23 26.70
C GLY A 72 20.58 6.20 26.98
N TRP A 73 19.87 7.35 26.99
CA TRP A 73 18.43 7.38 27.26
C TRP A 73 17.58 7.40 25.99
N GLU A 74 18.13 7.90 24.88
CA GLU A 74 17.40 8.08 23.63
C GLU A 74 17.14 6.75 22.90
N GLU A 75 18.06 5.80 22.99
CA GLU A 75 17.98 4.51 22.30
C GLU A 75 16.96 3.57 22.97
N ASP A 76 16.97 3.50 24.30
CA ASP A 76 15.99 2.74 25.11
C ASP A 76 14.57 3.32 25.00
N VAL A 77 14.44 4.65 24.94
CA VAL A 77 13.14 5.31 24.73
C VAL A 77 12.62 5.01 23.32
N ALA A 78 13.48 5.08 22.30
CA ALA A 78 13.07 4.82 20.92
C ALA A 78 12.54 3.39 20.70
N ASP A 79 13.09 2.39 21.39
CA ASP A 79 12.58 1.01 21.33
C ASP A 79 11.22 0.88 22.02
N SER A 80 11.06 1.47 23.22
CA SER A 80 9.79 1.46 23.95
C SER A 80 8.64 2.13 23.17
N LEU A 81 8.97 3.11 22.32
CA LEU A 81 7.99 3.77 21.44
C LEU A 81 7.50 2.84 20.31
N LYS A 82 8.31 1.90 19.85
CA LYS A 82 7.92 0.97 18.76
C LYS A 82 7.09 -0.20 19.28
N HIS A 83 7.35 -0.68 20.49
CA HIS A 83 6.77 -1.92 21.02
C HIS A 83 5.62 -1.75 22.04
N GLY A 84 5.12 -0.53 22.24
CA GLY A 84 4.00 -0.30 23.16
C GLY A 84 2.63 -0.71 22.65
N ASP A 85 1.64 -0.64 23.54
CA ASP A 85 0.26 -1.05 23.26
C ASP A 85 -0.46 -0.15 22.24
N VAL A 86 -1.59 -0.65 21.74
CA VAL A 86 -2.55 0.10 20.93
C VAL A 86 -3.08 1.30 21.70
N ILE A 87 -2.97 2.48 21.10
CA ILE A 87 -3.40 3.74 21.71
C ILE A 87 -4.84 4.06 21.32
N MET A 88 -5.24 3.67 20.11
CA MET A 88 -6.51 4.10 19.51
C MET A 88 -7.72 3.27 19.99
N PRO A 89 -8.89 3.90 20.18
CA PRO A 89 -10.11 3.20 20.57
C PRO A 89 -10.72 2.41 19.41
N LYS A 90 -11.74 1.60 19.72
CA LYS A 90 -12.49 0.81 18.74
C LYS A 90 -13.18 1.72 17.70
N LEU A 91 -13.08 1.36 16.42
CA LEU A 91 -13.80 2.05 15.34
C LEU A 91 -15.06 1.27 14.94
N GLY A 92 -16.21 1.66 15.48
CA GLY A 92 -17.47 0.93 15.27
C GLY A 92 -18.11 1.10 13.88
N ASN A 93 -17.89 2.22 13.20
CA ASN A 93 -18.51 2.51 11.91
C ASN A 93 -17.81 1.73 10.77
N ALA A 94 -18.53 0.78 10.15
CA ALA A 94 -17.99 -0.10 9.12
C ALA A 94 -17.59 0.63 7.83
N THR A 95 -18.36 1.64 7.40
CA THR A 95 -18.06 2.41 6.18
C THR A 95 -16.80 3.25 6.38
N ALA A 96 -16.73 4.01 7.48
CA ALA A 96 -15.56 4.81 7.81
C ALA A 96 -14.30 3.94 7.98
N LYS A 97 -14.45 2.75 8.59
CA LYS A 97 -13.37 1.76 8.71
C LYS A 97 -12.85 1.29 7.36
N ALA A 98 -13.75 1.03 6.41
CA ALA A 98 -13.38 0.59 5.07
C ALA A 98 -12.69 1.72 4.27
N GLU A 99 -13.18 2.95 4.38
CA GLU A 99 -12.56 4.13 3.76
C GLU A 99 -11.15 4.39 4.30
N LEU A 100 -11.01 4.42 5.63
CA LEU A 100 -9.72 4.55 6.30
C LEU A 100 -8.75 3.44 5.87
N GLY A 101 -9.23 2.20 5.81
CA GLY A 101 -8.44 1.06 5.34
C GLY A 101 -7.90 1.25 3.93
N ARG A 102 -8.75 1.67 2.98
CA ARG A 102 -8.33 1.93 1.58
C ARG A 102 -7.26 3.03 1.51
N ALA A 103 -7.50 4.15 2.19
CA ALA A 103 -6.56 5.28 2.21
C ALA A 103 -5.21 4.88 2.82
N SER A 104 -5.23 4.11 3.91
CA SER A 104 -4.03 3.71 4.63
C SER A 104 -3.20 2.69 3.85
N TRP A 105 -3.84 1.71 3.22
CA TRP A 105 -3.13 0.80 2.32
C TRP A 105 -2.54 1.53 1.12
N LYS A 106 -3.25 2.52 0.54
CA LYS A 106 -2.68 3.35 -0.53
C LYS A 106 -1.43 4.10 -0.05
N LEU A 107 -1.45 4.69 1.14
CA LEU A 107 -0.26 5.33 1.73
C LEU A 107 0.89 4.33 1.88
N LEU A 108 0.68 3.21 2.56
CA LEU A 108 1.72 2.22 2.86
C LEU A 108 2.35 1.65 1.58
N HIS A 109 1.53 1.23 0.61
CA HIS A 109 2.03 0.69 -0.64
C HIS A 109 2.76 1.75 -1.48
N THR A 110 2.28 2.99 -1.49
CA THR A 110 2.98 4.08 -2.18
C THR A 110 4.32 4.40 -1.51
N MET A 111 4.39 4.39 -0.17
CA MET A 111 5.65 4.56 0.56
C MET A 111 6.65 3.46 0.20
N ALA A 112 6.23 2.19 0.16
CA ALA A 112 7.11 1.09 -0.24
C ALA A 112 7.54 1.17 -1.70
N ALA A 113 6.63 1.53 -2.62
CA ALA A 113 6.96 1.72 -4.03
C ALA A 113 7.98 2.85 -4.26
N ARG A 114 8.01 3.86 -3.38
CA ARG A 114 8.99 4.97 -3.41
C ARG A 114 10.27 4.70 -2.63
N PHE A 115 10.31 3.64 -1.83
CA PHE A 115 11.47 3.33 -1.01
C PHE A 115 12.73 3.10 -1.86
N PRO A 116 13.97 3.35 -1.39
CA PRO A 116 15.17 3.16 -2.21
C PRO A 116 15.39 1.68 -2.59
N GLU A 117 15.99 1.42 -3.76
CA GLU A 117 16.42 0.05 -4.11
C GLU A 117 17.56 -0.43 -3.21
N LYS A 118 18.42 0.49 -2.76
CA LYS A 118 19.56 0.24 -1.86
C LYS A 118 19.50 1.20 -0.68
N PRO A 119 18.60 0.98 0.29
CA PRO A 119 18.41 1.87 1.42
C PRO A 119 19.57 1.77 2.41
N THR A 120 19.94 2.90 3.02
CA THR A 120 20.85 2.99 4.17
C THR A 120 20.22 2.41 5.42
N GLU A 121 21.03 1.98 6.39
CA GLU A 121 20.54 1.43 7.67
C GLU A 121 19.51 2.34 8.35
N ASN A 122 19.78 3.65 8.41
CA ASN A 122 18.84 4.62 8.95
C ASN A 122 17.49 4.67 8.20
N GLU A 123 17.48 4.61 6.86
CA GLU A 123 16.23 4.59 6.08
C GLU A 123 15.43 3.32 6.34
N ARG A 124 16.12 2.19 6.48
CA ARG A 124 15.53 0.89 6.79
C ARG A 124 14.88 0.87 8.16
N ASP A 125 15.58 1.39 9.15
CA ASP A 125 15.08 1.49 10.51
C ASP A 125 13.96 2.52 10.62
N THR A 126 14.04 3.61 9.85
CA THR A 126 12.95 4.59 9.77
C THR A 126 11.67 3.93 9.24
N PHE A 127 11.74 3.16 8.16
CA PHE A 127 10.58 2.47 7.60
C PHE A 127 10.00 1.43 8.57
N LYS A 128 10.86 0.61 9.20
CA LYS A 128 10.45 -0.33 10.25
C LYS A 128 9.74 0.39 11.40
N SER A 129 10.36 1.45 11.91
CA SER A 129 9.83 2.23 13.03
C SER A 129 8.49 2.86 12.69
N PHE A 130 8.34 3.36 11.47
CA PHE A 130 7.07 3.90 10.99
C PHE A 130 5.96 2.84 11.05
N LEU A 131 6.20 1.60 10.60
CA LEU A 131 5.19 0.54 10.67
C LEU A 131 4.79 0.17 12.09
N TYR A 132 5.76 0.10 13.01
CA TYR A 132 5.48 -0.14 14.42
C TYR A 132 4.68 1.01 15.05
N LEU A 133 5.07 2.26 14.82
CA LEU A 133 4.35 3.43 15.32
C LEU A 133 2.94 3.54 14.69
N PHE A 134 2.83 3.27 13.39
CA PHE A 134 1.56 3.17 12.68
C PHE A 134 0.64 2.15 13.35
N SER A 135 1.16 0.97 13.72
CA SER A 135 0.37 -0.06 14.41
C SER A 135 -0.20 0.40 15.76
N ARG A 136 0.44 1.35 16.44
CA ARG A 136 -0.04 1.89 17.71
C ARG A 136 -1.08 2.99 17.53
N LEU A 137 -0.90 3.80 16.50
CA LEU A 137 -1.68 5.00 16.21
C LEU A 137 -2.76 4.80 15.14
N TYR A 138 -2.90 3.60 14.57
CA TYR A 138 -3.89 3.35 13.54
C TYR A 138 -5.31 3.56 14.10
N PRO A 139 -6.15 4.46 13.54
CA PRO A 139 -7.40 4.92 14.15
C PRO A 139 -8.57 3.92 14.03
N CYS A 140 -8.26 2.65 14.22
CA CYS A 140 -9.17 1.53 14.45
C CYS A 140 -8.47 0.59 15.44
N GLY A 141 -8.79 0.68 16.73
CA GLY A 141 -8.08 -0.03 17.80
C GLY A 141 -8.07 -1.56 17.63
N GLU A 142 -9.18 -2.14 17.19
CA GLU A 142 -9.22 -3.57 16.90
C GLU A 142 -8.39 -3.94 15.66
N CYS A 143 -8.30 -3.06 14.66
CA CYS A 143 -7.46 -3.28 13.49
C CYS A 143 -5.97 -3.15 13.86
N ALA A 144 -5.64 -2.18 14.71
CA ALA A 144 -4.32 -1.90 15.24
C ALA A 144 -3.76 -3.09 16.04
N ALA A 145 -4.55 -3.64 16.96
CA ALA A 145 -4.16 -4.80 17.78
C ALA A 145 -3.82 -6.02 16.93
N GLU A 146 -4.55 -6.20 15.84
CA GLU A 146 -4.38 -7.30 14.91
C GLU A 146 -3.18 -7.09 14.00
N PHE A 147 -2.97 -5.85 13.54
CA PHE A 147 -1.78 -5.48 12.79
C PHE A 147 -0.52 -5.65 13.64
N GLN A 148 -0.54 -5.32 14.93
CA GLN A 148 0.57 -5.61 15.86
C GLN A 148 0.90 -7.10 15.94
N GLN A 149 -0.12 -7.98 15.96
CA GLN A 149 0.11 -9.42 15.95
C GLN A 149 0.75 -9.90 14.63
N LEU A 150 0.35 -9.30 13.49
CA LEU A 150 0.98 -9.57 12.20
C LEU A 150 2.45 -9.14 12.21
N LEU A 151 2.76 -7.92 12.67
CA LEU A 151 4.15 -7.43 12.76
C LEU A 151 5.04 -8.29 13.65
N LYS A 152 4.50 -8.85 14.75
CA LYS A 152 5.25 -9.77 15.63
C LYS A 152 5.59 -11.09 14.94
N LYS A 153 4.71 -11.61 14.09
CA LYS A 153 4.90 -12.89 13.37
C LYS A 153 5.69 -12.73 12.08
N HIS A 154 5.50 -11.60 11.42
CA HIS A 154 6.09 -11.25 10.13
C HIS A 154 6.74 -9.88 10.30
N PRO A 155 7.98 -9.81 10.82
CA PRO A 155 8.65 -8.54 11.05
C PRO A 155 8.95 -7.84 9.71
N PRO A 156 8.99 -6.49 9.67
CA PRO A 156 9.18 -5.77 8.42
C PRO A 156 10.50 -6.09 7.71
N GLN A 157 10.39 -6.46 6.44
CA GLN A 157 11.51 -6.65 5.53
C GLN A 157 11.74 -5.36 4.74
N THR A 158 12.88 -4.71 4.96
CA THR A 158 13.17 -3.38 4.40
C THR A 158 14.54 -3.34 3.71
N SER A 159 15.01 -4.47 3.18
CA SER A 159 16.31 -4.53 2.51
C SER A 159 16.38 -3.81 1.18
N SER A 160 15.23 -3.60 0.52
CA SER A 160 15.09 -2.89 -0.76
C SER A 160 13.64 -2.45 -0.97
N ARG A 161 13.41 -1.63 -2.00
CA ARG A 161 12.07 -1.32 -2.52
C ARG A 161 11.25 -2.56 -2.80
N GLY A 162 11.85 -3.54 -3.50
CA GLY A 162 11.19 -4.80 -3.84
C GLY A 162 10.79 -5.60 -2.60
N SER A 163 11.72 -5.74 -1.64
CA SER A 163 11.46 -6.43 -0.37
C SER A 163 10.34 -5.76 0.43
N ALA A 164 10.40 -4.43 0.61
CA ALA A 164 9.37 -3.67 1.34
C ALA A 164 7.99 -3.76 0.67
N SER A 165 7.94 -3.71 -0.67
CA SER A 165 6.70 -3.79 -1.43
C SER A 165 6.05 -5.18 -1.33
N LEU A 166 6.84 -6.24 -1.54
CA LEU A 166 6.36 -7.62 -1.43
C LEU A 166 5.92 -7.95 0.00
N TYR A 167 6.69 -7.51 1.00
CA TYR A 167 6.33 -7.64 2.42
C TYR A 167 4.95 -7.02 2.72
N LEU A 168 4.71 -5.77 2.31
CA LEU A 168 3.41 -5.14 2.52
C LEU A 168 2.28 -5.82 1.74
N CYS A 169 2.56 -6.31 0.54
CA CYS A 169 1.58 -7.05 -0.25
C CYS A 169 1.17 -8.34 0.47
N HIS A 170 2.14 -9.09 1.00
CA HIS A 170 1.87 -10.27 1.80
C HIS A 170 1.05 -9.96 3.05
N LEU A 171 1.45 -8.96 3.84
CA LEU A 171 0.67 -8.56 5.03
C LEU A 171 -0.76 -8.17 4.68
N HIS A 172 -0.94 -7.44 3.58
CA HIS A 172 -2.27 -7.08 3.09
C HIS A 172 -3.08 -8.32 2.68
N ASN A 173 -2.46 -9.32 2.07
CA ASN A 173 -3.11 -10.59 1.75
C ASN A 173 -3.48 -11.41 2.99
N LEU A 174 -2.70 -11.38 4.07
CA LEU A 174 -3.10 -11.99 5.35
C LEU A 174 -4.35 -11.32 5.93
N VAL A 175 -4.45 -9.99 5.80
CA VAL A 175 -5.68 -9.25 6.16
C VAL A 175 -6.84 -9.62 5.23
N ASN A 176 -6.59 -9.71 3.92
CA ASN A 176 -7.61 -10.13 2.94
C ASN A 176 -8.17 -11.52 3.26
N LEU A 177 -7.30 -12.49 3.50
CA LEU A 177 -7.66 -13.85 3.87
C LEU A 177 -8.57 -13.88 5.10
N ARG A 178 -8.19 -13.15 6.16
CA ARG A 178 -9.00 -13.06 7.38
C ARG A 178 -10.38 -12.43 7.12
N LEU A 179 -10.44 -11.44 6.23
CA LEU A 179 -11.68 -10.75 5.86
C LEU A 179 -12.47 -11.50 4.76
N GLY A 180 -12.03 -12.69 4.33
CA GLY A 180 -12.66 -13.46 3.26
C GLY A 180 -12.60 -12.79 1.89
N LYS A 181 -11.59 -11.95 1.65
CA LYS A 181 -11.35 -11.26 0.38
C LYS A 181 -10.42 -12.10 -0.51
N PRO A 182 -10.52 -11.97 -1.86
CA PRO A 182 -9.58 -12.61 -2.77
C PRO A 182 -8.14 -12.18 -2.48
N GLU A 183 -7.21 -13.09 -2.74
CA GLU A 183 -5.79 -12.81 -2.72
C GLU A 183 -5.41 -11.88 -3.88
N PHE A 184 -4.52 -10.93 -3.62
CA PHE A 184 -3.91 -10.08 -4.63
C PHE A 184 -2.58 -10.69 -5.10
N ASP A 185 -2.37 -10.80 -6.41
CA ASP A 185 -1.10 -11.27 -6.95
C ASP A 185 -0.01 -10.18 -6.81
N CYS A 186 0.94 -10.44 -5.89
CA CYS A 186 2.03 -9.53 -5.57
C CYS A 186 3.09 -9.40 -6.68
N GLY A 187 3.09 -10.28 -7.69
CA GLY A 187 4.10 -10.31 -8.75
C GLY A 187 3.81 -9.32 -9.88
N VAL A 188 2.78 -9.59 -10.69
CA VAL A 188 2.54 -8.85 -11.94
C VAL A 188 1.92 -7.48 -11.68
N ASN A 189 1.07 -7.34 -10.67
CA ASN A 189 0.20 -6.17 -10.53
C ASN A 189 0.70 -5.11 -9.56
N LEU A 190 1.70 -5.41 -8.72
CA LEU A 190 2.04 -4.54 -7.60
C LEU A 190 2.68 -3.22 -8.06
N ARG A 191 3.59 -3.29 -9.04
CA ARG A 191 4.28 -2.12 -9.59
C ARG A 191 3.34 -1.21 -10.39
N ASP A 192 2.38 -1.80 -11.10
CA ASP A 192 1.44 -1.06 -11.95
C ASP A 192 0.32 -0.39 -11.13
N VAL A 193 -0.21 -1.07 -10.12
CA VAL A 193 -1.30 -0.54 -9.28
C VAL A 193 -0.82 0.59 -8.37
N TYR A 194 0.42 0.50 -7.91
CA TYR A 194 1.07 1.52 -7.08
C TYR A 194 2.17 2.25 -7.83
N ASP A 195 2.03 2.36 -9.15
CA ASP A 195 2.85 3.27 -9.94
C ASP A 195 2.78 4.65 -9.27
N CYS A 196 3.95 5.15 -8.92
CA CYS A 196 4.07 6.32 -8.08
C CYS A 196 3.85 7.62 -8.85
N GLY A 197 3.68 7.55 -10.18
CA GLY A 197 3.54 8.72 -11.04
C GLY A 197 4.77 9.62 -10.98
N CYS A 198 5.91 9.04 -10.62
CA CYS A 198 7.16 9.75 -10.54
C CYS A 198 7.57 10.12 -11.95
N ALA A 199 7.93 11.40 -12.17
CA ALA A 199 8.58 11.77 -13.43
C ALA A 199 9.77 10.81 -13.61
N ASP A 200 9.84 10.17 -14.77
CA ASP A 200 11.10 9.54 -15.18
C ASP A 200 12.13 10.66 -15.11
N ASP A 201 13.16 10.50 -14.27
CA ASP A 201 14.24 11.45 -14.22
C ASP A 201 14.73 11.60 -15.66
N GLU A 202 14.60 12.79 -16.24
CA GLU A 202 15.16 13.05 -17.56
C GLU A 202 16.66 12.82 -17.42
N ASP A 203 17.14 11.68 -17.92
CA ASP A 203 18.57 11.45 -18.10
C ASP A 203 19.14 12.70 -18.78
N GLU A 204 20.27 13.24 -18.31
CA GLU A 204 20.92 14.42 -18.91
C GLU A 204 21.34 14.23 -20.40
N GLU A 205 20.91 13.15 -21.06
CA GLU A 205 21.00 12.90 -22.49
C GLU A 205 19.65 12.71 -23.20
N GLY A 206 18.54 13.23 -22.66
CA GLY A 206 17.30 13.45 -23.43
C GLY A 206 16.73 12.20 -24.13
N ARG A 207 16.97 11.00 -23.59
CA ARG A 207 16.27 9.78 -24.02
C ARG A 207 15.13 9.52 -23.06
N VAL A 208 13.92 9.81 -23.51
CA VAL A 208 12.70 9.34 -22.86
C VAL A 208 12.79 7.82 -22.72
N GLY A 209 12.87 7.33 -21.48
CA GLY A 209 12.81 5.92 -21.12
C GLY A 209 11.44 5.33 -21.41
N GLY A 210 11.09 5.24 -22.70
CA GLY A 210 9.82 4.69 -23.14
C GLY A 210 9.65 3.25 -22.69
N LYS A 211 8.44 2.95 -22.19
CA LYS A 211 7.85 1.61 -21.99
C LYS A 211 8.65 0.52 -22.70
N ARG A 212 9.25 -0.39 -21.93
CA ARG A 212 9.86 -1.62 -22.46
C ARG A 212 8.79 -2.40 -23.22
N ARG A 213 8.73 -2.19 -24.53
CA ARG A 213 7.97 -3.03 -25.46
C ARG A 213 8.63 -4.39 -25.47
N GLU A 214 7.80 -5.43 -25.47
CA GLU A 214 8.22 -6.80 -25.72
C GLU A 214 9.02 -6.86 -27.03
N GLU A 215 10.33 -7.08 -26.93
CA GLU A 215 11.13 -7.55 -28.05
C GLU A 215 11.42 -9.03 -27.86
N LYS A 216 10.90 -9.79 -28.82
CA LYS A 216 11.13 -11.20 -29.04
C LYS A 216 12.59 -11.37 -29.47
N GLU A 217 13.47 -11.81 -28.58
CA GLU A 217 14.82 -12.23 -28.97
C GLU A 217 14.93 -13.76 -28.92
N GLU A 218 14.91 -14.32 -30.12
CA GLU A 218 15.15 -15.72 -30.42
C GLU A 218 16.66 -15.97 -30.37
N GLY A 219 17.09 -16.81 -29.42
CA GLY A 219 18.32 -17.60 -29.50
C GLY A 219 19.64 -16.93 -29.13
N ARG A 220 20.04 -17.05 -27.84
CA ARG A 220 21.44 -17.39 -27.51
C ARG A 220 21.60 -18.03 -26.13
N ASN A 221 22.04 -19.28 -26.17
CA ASN A 221 22.69 -20.09 -25.14
C ASN A 221 22.22 -20.04 -23.69
N VAL A 222 21.60 -21.16 -23.30
CA VAL A 222 21.54 -21.78 -21.98
C VAL A 222 22.70 -21.35 -21.07
N ILE A 223 22.38 -20.51 -20.08
CA ILE A 223 23.05 -20.54 -18.78
C ILE A 223 22.02 -21.13 -17.84
N ALA A 224 22.37 -22.30 -17.30
CA ALA A 224 21.53 -23.09 -16.41
C ALA A 224 20.91 -22.20 -15.33
N ALA A 225 19.58 -22.37 -15.15
CA ALA A 225 18.88 -21.87 -13.99
C ALA A 225 19.66 -22.30 -12.74
N THR A 226 20.19 -21.33 -12.01
CA THR A 226 20.63 -21.55 -10.64
C THR A 226 19.41 -22.07 -9.86
N PRO A 227 19.58 -23.09 -9.00
CA PRO A 227 18.47 -23.63 -8.23
C PRO A 227 17.81 -22.50 -7.42
N GLN A 228 16.48 -22.54 -7.30
CA GLN A 228 15.72 -21.73 -6.33
C GLN A 228 16.27 -22.02 -4.92
N GLY A 229 17.35 -21.34 -4.55
CA GLY A 229 17.76 -21.20 -3.16
C GLY A 229 16.87 -20.15 -2.52
N GLU A 230 16.30 -20.46 -1.36
CA GLU A 230 15.54 -19.53 -0.52
C GLU A 230 16.22 -18.16 -0.50
N ARG A 231 15.64 -17.20 -1.21
CA ARG A 231 16.14 -15.83 -1.22
C ARG A 231 15.79 -15.26 0.15
N ARG A 232 16.77 -15.17 1.05
CA ARG A 232 16.59 -14.59 2.39
C ARG A 232 16.75 -13.07 2.34
N ASP A 233 15.96 -12.38 3.14
CA ASP A 233 16.06 -10.94 3.33
C ASP A 233 17.37 -10.65 4.09
N PRO A 234 18.29 -9.86 3.51
CA PRO A 234 19.63 -9.65 4.08
C PRO A 234 19.62 -8.89 5.41
N ASP A 235 18.49 -8.29 5.80
CA ASP A 235 18.37 -7.63 7.09
C ASP A 235 17.77 -8.52 8.17
N THR A 236 16.66 -9.17 7.88
CA THR A 236 15.97 -10.00 8.89
C THR A 236 16.51 -11.42 8.94
N GLY A 237 17.21 -11.88 7.90
CA GLY A 237 17.66 -13.27 7.73
C GLY A 237 16.51 -14.26 7.46
N LEU A 238 15.27 -13.77 7.41
CA LEU A 238 14.07 -14.54 7.11
C LEU A 238 13.96 -14.77 5.61
N GLU A 239 13.19 -15.78 5.22
CA GLU A 239 12.82 -15.97 3.82
C GLU A 239 12.08 -14.73 3.30
N LEU A 240 12.45 -14.22 2.12
CA LEU A 240 11.74 -13.11 1.50
C LEU A 240 10.33 -13.54 1.19
N VAL A 241 9.37 -12.75 1.63
CA VAL A 241 7.97 -13.12 1.44
C VAL A 241 7.55 -12.89 -0.01
N GLY A 242 6.94 -13.89 -0.63
CA GLY A 242 6.50 -13.82 -2.03
C GLY A 242 7.60 -14.05 -3.07
N GLY A 243 8.56 -14.95 -2.75
CA GLY A 243 9.67 -15.35 -3.61
C GLY A 243 9.27 -15.86 -5.00
#